data_AF-A0A7X7HT39-F1
#
_entry.id   AF-A0A7X7HT39-F1
#
_cell.length_a   1.000
_cell.length_b   1.000
_cell.length_c   1.000
_cell.angle_alpha   90.00
_cell.angle_beta   90.00
_cell.angle_gamma   90.00
#
_symmetry.space_group_name_H-M   'P 1'
#
loop_
_entity.id
_entity.type
_entity.pdbx_description
1 polymer ?
#
loop_
_entity_poly.entity_id
_entity_poly.type
_entity_poly.pdbx_seq_one_letter_code
_entity_poly.pdbx_strand_id
1 'polypeptide(L)'
;MAQVRPRLIVDCDPGHDDAVMLVLAARHADVVGITTVSGNAPLEACTTNALAITELLGWDVPVHSGAARPLLAEPFHAPEVHGESGLDGTDLARPTRTVAGDDAVAFISEATRAEEGLWLVATGPLTNVALALRADPGLAGRLAGISFMGGGAGEGNVTAAAEFNVWADPEAAAIVVDAGCPVWMCGLDCTRQFLADRALTDEVRALGNPVSGFLADIFDHELGRFGSYATSSPDPPMHDPVALLAVTHPHLIQRERVPILVETGGVHARGATIVDRRLVTREGADPKATSQTEWARSIDAPAARRVLVETLASFG
;
A
#
# COMPACT_ATOMS: atom_id res chain seq x y z
N MET A 1 -10.84 26.51 -6.62
CA MET A 1 -10.92 26.14 -5.19
C MET A 1 -9.73 25.24 -4.92
N ALA A 2 -8.95 25.47 -3.86
CA ALA A 2 -7.88 24.55 -3.50
C ALA A 2 -8.52 23.17 -3.24
N GLN A 3 -8.00 22.13 -3.91
CA GLN A 3 -8.45 20.76 -3.68
C GLN A 3 -8.14 20.42 -2.22
N VAL A 4 -9.17 20.09 -1.43
CA VAL A 4 -8.99 19.68 -0.03
C VAL A 4 -8.17 18.40 -0.03
N ARG A 5 -6.98 18.43 0.57
CA ARG A 5 -6.12 17.25 0.70
C ARG A 5 -6.68 16.35 1.81
N PRO A 6 -6.89 15.05 1.56
CA PRO A 6 -7.25 14.12 2.61
C PRO A 6 -6.14 14.09 3.67
N ARG A 7 -6.55 14.04 4.94
CA ARG A 7 -5.65 13.85 6.07
C ARG A 7 -5.55 12.35 6.37
N LEU A 8 -4.33 11.85 6.50
CA LEU A 8 -4.12 10.39 6.58
C LEU A 8 -2.86 9.99 7.34
N ILE A 9 -2.82 8.73 7.76
CA ILE A 9 -1.62 8.01 8.18
C ILE A 9 -1.28 7.02 7.06
N VAL A 10 0.01 6.90 6.75
CA VAL A 10 0.53 5.86 5.85
C VAL A 10 1.13 4.74 6.69
N ASP A 11 0.78 3.49 6.41
CA ASP A 11 1.41 2.29 6.96
C ASP A 11 2.03 1.49 5.81
N CYS A 12 3.35 1.34 5.78
CA CYS A 12 4.06 0.84 4.59
C CYS A 12 5.26 -0.04 4.95
N ASP A 13 5.79 -0.78 4.00
CA ASP A 13 6.99 -1.60 4.13
C ASP A 13 8.02 -1.29 3.03
N PRO A 14 8.54 -0.04 2.97
CA PRO A 14 8.99 0.57 1.74
C PRO A 14 9.86 -0.28 0.81
N GLY A 15 9.19 -0.71 -0.26
CA GLY A 15 9.73 -1.21 -1.51
C GLY A 15 9.75 -0.18 -2.64
N HIS A 16 9.86 -0.66 -3.87
CA HIS A 16 9.95 0.16 -5.08
C HIS A 16 8.69 1.00 -5.33
N ASP A 17 7.50 0.41 -5.19
CA ASP A 17 6.23 1.08 -5.42
C ASP A 17 5.71 1.88 -4.21
N ASP A 18 6.07 1.49 -2.98
CA ASP A 18 5.91 2.38 -1.81
C ASP A 18 6.65 3.70 -2.00
N ALA A 19 7.83 3.70 -2.62
CA ALA A 19 8.56 4.93 -2.92
C ALA A 19 7.77 5.85 -3.85
N VAL A 20 7.09 5.29 -4.86
CA VAL A 20 6.18 6.04 -5.74
C VAL A 20 4.99 6.58 -4.94
N MET A 21 4.42 5.77 -4.05
CA MET A 21 3.30 6.15 -3.20
C MET A 21 3.69 7.30 -2.25
N LEU A 22 4.85 7.24 -1.59
CA LEU A 22 5.33 8.28 -0.69
C LEU A 22 5.60 9.61 -1.43
N VAL A 23 6.13 9.56 -2.65
CA VAL A 23 6.29 10.75 -3.51
C VAL A 23 4.95 11.42 -3.80
N LEU A 24 3.93 10.62 -4.15
CA LEU A 24 2.57 11.12 -4.37
C LEU A 24 1.95 11.66 -3.08
N ALA A 25 2.11 10.94 -1.96
CA ALA A 25 1.55 11.30 -0.66
C ALA A 25 2.06 12.67 -0.19
N ALA A 26 3.36 12.94 -0.38
CA ALA A 26 3.99 14.22 -0.04
C ALA A 26 3.43 15.44 -0.79
N ARG A 27 2.61 15.23 -1.84
CA ARG A 27 2.01 16.30 -2.65
C ARG A 27 0.49 16.30 -2.66
N HIS A 28 -0.16 15.17 -2.37
CA HIS A 28 -1.61 15.02 -2.51
C HIS A 28 -2.35 14.74 -1.22
N ALA A 29 -1.65 14.56 -0.11
CA ALA A 29 -2.22 14.30 1.19
C ALA A 29 -1.58 15.17 2.28
N ASP A 30 -2.33 15.38 3.36
CA ASP A 30 -1.83 15.95 4.60
C ASP A 30 -1.53 14.79 5.56
N VAL A 31 -0.36 14.17 5.37
CA VAL A 31 0.05 12.99 6.14
C VAL A 31 0.50 13.39 7.54
N VAL A 32 -0.14 12.83 8.56
CA VAL A 32 0.16 13.14 9.97
C VAL A 32 1.28 12.27 10.54
N GLY A 33 1.58 11.16 9.89
CA GLY A 33 2.73 10.31 10.18
C GLY A 33 2.79 9.10 9.26
N ILE A 34 3.97 8.48 9.22
CA ILE A 34 4.23 7.24 8.50
C ILE A 34 4.58 6.18 9.54
N THR A 35 3.95 5.02 9.45
CA THR A 35 4.34 3.81 10.18
C THR A 35 4.98 2.81 9.23
N THR A 36 5.98 2.08 9.73
CA THR A 36 6.60 0.99 8.97
C THR A 36 6.29 -0.37 9.55
N VAL A 37 6.19 -1.36 8.66
CA VAL A 37 5.92 -2.76 8.99
C VAL A 37 6.92 -3.67 8.26
N SER A 38 7.12 -4.87 8.79
CA SER A 38 7.91 -5.92 8.15
C SER A 38 7.12 -6.55 7.00
N GLY A 39 7.74 -6.67 5.84
CA GLY A 39 7.11 -7.19 4.62
C GLY A 39 8.13 -7.42 3.52
N ASN A 40 8.16 -6.57 2.49
CA ASN A 40 9.12 -6.59 1.38
C ASN A 40 10.57 -6.83 1.84
N ALA A 41 10.96 -6.20 2.95
CA ALA A 41 12.21 -6.42 3.64
C ALA A 41 12.00 -6.50 5.18
N PRO A 42 13.03 -6.84 5.97
CA PRO A 42 12.96 -6.73 7.43
C PRO A 42 12.62 -5.31 7.87
N LEU A 43 11.91 -5.17 8.99
CA LEU A 43 11.44 -3.87 9.51
C LEU A 43 12.53 -2.78 9.56
N GLU A 44 13.76 -3.13 9.96
CA GLU A 44 14.88 -2.16 10.02
C GLU A 44 15.19 -1.56 8.64
N ALA A 45 15.17 -2.38 7.59
CA ALA A 45 15.38 -1.95 6.21
C ALA A 45 14.20 -1.08 5.74
N CYS A 46 12.95 -1.54 5.91
CA CYS A 46 11.75 -0.77 5.57
C CYS A 46 11.73 0.61 6.26
N THR A 47 12.10 0.65 7.55
CA THR A 47 12.19 1.89 8.33
C THR A 47 13.29 2.82 7.82
N THR A 48 14.45 2.25 7.48
CA THR A 48 15.57 3.00 6.89
C THR A 48 15.16 3.59 5.53
N ASN A 49 14.46 2.82 4.70
CA ASN A 49 13.98 3.26 3.39
C ASN A 49 12.94 4.38 3.53
N ALA A 50 11.97 4.27 4.46
CA ALA A 50 11.01 5.34 4.75
C ALA A 50 11.72 6.67 5.12
N LEU A 51 12.69 6.59 6.03
CA LEU A 51 13.47 7.75 6.46
C LEU A 51 14.27 8.36 5.30
N ALA A 52 14.91 7.52 4.47
CA ALA A 52 15.70 7.97 3.34
C ALA A 52 14.84 8.66 2.27
N ILE A 53 13.67 8.09 1.96
CA ILE A 53 12.71 8.66 0.99
C ILE A 53 12.17 10.00 1.52
N THR A 54 11.75 10.06 2.79
CA THR A 54 11.26 11.33 3.36
C THR A 54 12.36 12.41 3.42
N GLU A 55 13.62 12.03 3.65
CA GLU A 55 14.77 12.95 3.61
C GLU A 55 15.05 13.45 2.19
N LEU A 56 15.01 12.58 1.17
CA LEU A 56 15.12 12.96 -0.25
C LEU A 56 14.04 13.98 -0.65
N LEU A 57 12.81 13.81 -0.15
CA LEU A 57 11.68 14.69 -0.45
C LEU A 57 11.72 16.01 0.34
N GLY A 58 12.65 16.17 1.29
CA GLY A 58 12.64 17.28 2.24
C GLY A 58 11.36 17.31 3.09
N TRP A 59 10.77 16.15 3.33
CA TRP A 59 9.43 16.01 3.90
C TRP A 59 9.50 15.75 5.41
N ASP A 60 9.15 16.77 6.19
CA ASP A 60 9.17 16.71 7.66
C ASP A 60 7.91 16.03 8.24
N VAL A 61 7.73 14.75 7.89
CA VAL A 61 6.72 13.86 8.47
C VAL A 61 7.39 12.92 9.47
N PRO A 62 6.78 12.62 10.64
CA PRO A 62 7.33 11.67 11.58
C PRO A 62 7.20 10.23 11.06
N VAL A 63 8.26 9.43 11.24
CA VAL A 63 8.30 8.00 10.88
C VAL A 63 8.38 7.18 12.17
N HIS A 64 7.47 6.23 12.34
CA HIS A 64 7.39 5.34 13.50
C HIS A 64 7.59 3.88 13.06
N SER A 65 8.50 3.14 13.69
CA SER A 65 8.63 1.71 13.40
C SER A 65 7.53 0.91 14.10
N GLY A 66 7.08 -0.18 13.47
CA GLY A 66 6.00 -1.02 13.96
C GLY A 66 6.38 -2.49 14.10
N ALA A 67 5.48 -3.36 13.62
CA ALA A 67 5.61 -4.79 13.80
C ALA A 67 6.73 -5.38 12.94
N ALA A 68 7.66 -6.07 13.59
CA ALA A 68 8.76 -6.79 12.94
C ALA A 68 8.35 -8.16 12.38
N ARG A 69 7.12 -8.63 12.68
CA ARG A 69 6.61 -9.95 12.31
C ARG A 69 5.09 -9.97 12.17
N PRO A 70 4.54 -10.89 11.37
CA PRO A 70 3.10 -11.16 11.33
C PRO A 70 2.54 -11.59 12.70
N LEU A 71 1.20 -11.58 12.83
CA LEU A 71 0.51 -11.98 14.05
C LEU A 71 0.80 -13.42 14.46
N LEU A 72 0.76 -14.36 13.49
CA LEU A 72 0.91 -15.79 13.74
C LEU A 72 1.99 -16.48 12.90
N ALA A 73 2.23 -16.00 11.67
CA ALA A 73 3.19 -16.61 10.75
C ALA A 73 4.63 -16.20 11.07
N GLU A 74 5.59 -16.98 10.57
CA GLU A 74 6.98 -16.53 10.53
C GLU A 74 7.15 -15.39 9.51
N PRO A 75 8.04 -14.41 9.77
CA PRO A 75 8.35 -13.37 8.80
C PRO A 75 8.82 -13.97 7.46
N PHE A 76 8.34 -13.39 6.38
CA PHE A 76 8.77 -13.70 5.03
C PHE A 76 9.04 -12.39 4.30
N HIS A 77 10.09 -12.37 3.48
CA HIS A 77 10.55 -11.20 2.75
C HIS A 77 10.69 -11.54 1.27
N ALA A 78 10.72 -10.52 0.40
CA ALA A 78 10.77 -10.69 -1.05
C ALA A 78 12.06 -10.10 -1.67
N PRO A 79 13.27 -10.55 -1.25
CA PRO A 79 14.53 -10.03 -1.80
C PRO A 79 14.69 -10.31 -3.30
N GLU A 80 13.99 -11.31 -3.83
CA GLU A 80 13.95 -11.58 -5.26
C GLU A 80 13.29 -10.46 -6.06
N VAL A 81 12.30 -9.76 -5.48
CA VAL A 81 11.61 -8.61 -6.10
C VAL A 81 12.33 -7.31 -5.75
N HIS A 82 12.50 -7.04 -4.46
CA HIS A 82 12.94 -5.74 -3.97
C HIS A 82 14.44 -5.64 -3.67
N GLY A 83 15.17 -6.75 -3.78
CA GLY A 83 16.59 -6.81 -3.44
C GLY A 83 16.87 -6.90 -1.93
N GLU A 84 18.15 -6.99 -1.55
CA GLU A 84 18.51 -7.21 -0.13
C GLU A 84 18.19 -6.00 0.76
N SER A 85 18.28 -4.79 0.21
CA SER A 85 17.92 -3.57 0.94
C SER A 85 16.42 -3.29 0.98
N GLY A 86 15.62 -4.01 0.18
CA GLY A 86 14.23 -3.67 -0.10
C GLY A 86 14.03 -2.51 -1.08
N LEU A 87 15.10 -1.84 -1.52
CA LEU A 87 15.05 -0.73 -2.48
C LEU A 87 16.28 -0.72 -3.39
N ASP A 88 16.71 -1.91 -3.81
CA ASP A 88 17.89 -2.09 -4.68
C ASP A 88 17.69 -1.38 -6.03
N GLY A 89 18.79 -1.06 -6.71
CA GLY A 89 18.71 -0.28 -7.97
C GLY A 89 18.69 1.23 -7.76
N THR A 90 18.81 1.70 -6.51
CA THR A 90 18.95 3.12 -6.17
C THR A 90 20.25 3.39 -5.41
N ASP A 91 20.83 4.56 -5.63
CA ASP A 91 21.96 5.08 -4.84
C ASP A 91 21.47 5.95 -3.65
N LEU A 92 20.30 5.65 -3.11
CA LEU A 92 19.69 6.46 -2.06
C LEU A 92 20.58 6.45 -0.81
N ALA A 93 20.97 7.65 -0.36
CA ALA A 93 21.87 7.78 0.78
C ALA A 93 21.23 7.26 2.06
N ARG A 94 22.05 6.67 2.94
CA ARG A 94 21.60 6.29 4.28
C ARG A 94 21.06 7.53 5.01
N PRO A 95 19.86 7.47 5.61
CA PRO A 95 19.24 8.63 6.22
C PRO A 95 20.05 9.10 7.43
N THR A 96 20.03 10.42 7.64
CA THR A 96 20.55 11.05 8.85
C THR A 96 19.47 11.26 9.90
N ARG A 97 18.19 11.25 9.48
CA ARG A 97 17.02 11.28 10.36
C ARG A 97 16.88 10.00 11.17
N THR A 98 16.30 10.13 12.36
CA THR A 98 15.95 9.01 13.25
C THR A 98 14.44 8.82 13.29
N VAL A 99 14.01 7.62 13.67
CA VAL A 99 12.59 7.35 13.96
C VAL A 99 12.06 8.28 15.05
N ALA A 100 10.80 8.69 14.91
CA ALA A 100 10.06 9.48 15.88
C ALA A 100 9.56 8.62 17.06
N GLY A 101 9.38 7.32 16.85
CA GLY A 101 9.06 6.34 17.88
C GLY A 101 9.12 4.91 17.33
N ASP A 102 9.05 3.93 18.22
CA ASP A 102 9.15 2.50 17.92
C ASP A 102 7.85 1.71 18.19
N ASP A 103 6.75 2.44 18.40
CA ASP A 103 5.41 1.88 18.62
C ASP A 103 4.39 2.49 17.63
N ALA A 104 4.39 1.97 16.40
CA ALA A 104 3.41 2.32 15.36
C ALA A 104 1.96 2.14 15.82
N VAL A 105 1.69 1.11 16.64
CA VAL A 105 0.33 0.76 17.10
C VAL A 105 -0.21 1.84 18.05
N ALA A 106 0.62 2.27 19.01
CA ALA A 106 0.30 3.38 19.88
C ALA A 106 0.13 4.68 19.08
N PHE A 107 1.05 4.97 18.14
CA PHE A 107 0.97 6.17 17.30
C PHE A 107 -0.35 6.24 16.52
N ILE A 108 -0.75 5.18 15.82
CA ILE A 108 -2.03 5.15 15.07
C ILE A 108 -3.21 5.41 16.02
N SER A 109 -3.22 4.77 17.18
CA SER A 109 -4.29 4.92 18.17
C SER A 109 -4.35 6.34 18.76
N GLU A 110 -3.21 6.95 19.05
CA GLU A 110 -3.10 8.30 19.61
C GLU A 110 -3.46 9.36 18.58
N ALA A 111 -2.93 9.26 17.35
CA ALA A 111 -3.25 10.18 16.27
C ALA A 111 -4.75 10.21 15.98
N THR A 112 -5.40 9.04 15.93
CA THR A 112 -6.85 8.94 15.70
C THR A 112 -7.72 9.35 16.89
N ARG A 113 -7.15 9.46 18.10
CA ARG A 113 -7.84 10.04 19.28
C ARG A 113 -7.67 11.56 19.34
N ALA A 114 -6.51 12.05 18.92
CA ALA A 114 -6.27 13.48 18.82
C ALA A 114 -7.10 14.11 17.69
N GLU A 115 -7.35 13.34 16.64
CA GLU A 115 -8.09 13.77 15.47
C GLU A 115 -8.91 12.63 14.86
N GLU A 116 -10.22 12.81 14.80
CA GLU A 116 -11.13 11.92 14.08
C GLU A 116 -11.20 12.26 12.59
N GLY A 117 -11.59 11.29 11.77
CA GLY A 117 -11.73 11.44 10.32
C GLY A 117 -10.44 11.22 9.53
N LEU A 118 -9.39 10.70 10.15
CA LEU A 118 -8.18 10.30 9.44
C LEU A 118 -8.45 9.07 8.55
N TRP A 119 -7.81 9.03 7.39
CA TRP A 119 -7.66 7.81 6.61
C TRP A 119 -6.45 7.01 7.08
N LEU A 120 -6.53 5.69 7.03
CA LEU A 120 -5.34 4.82 7.02
C LEU A 120 -5.11 4.34 5.60
N VAL A 121 -3.93 4.64 5.04
CA VAL A 121 -3.47 4.08 3.75
C VAL A 121 -2.41 3.05 4.07
N ALA A 122 -2.72 1.77 3.91
CA ALA A 122 -1.83 0.66 4.28
C ALA A 122 -1.34 -0.09 3.03
N THR A 123 -0.03 -0.09 2.79
CA THR A 123 0.57 -0.64 1.57
C THR A 123 1.49 -1.83 1.81
N GLY A 124 1.71 -2.21 3.07
CA GLY A 124 2.37 -3.46 3.45
C GLY A 124 1.45 -4.48 4.12
N PRO A 125 2.02 -5.53 4.73
CA PRO A 125 1.28 -6.45 5.58
C PRO A 125 0.51 -5.72 6.69
N LEU A 126 -0.76 -6.07 6.88
CA LEU A 126 -1.72 -5.30 7.67
C LEU A 126 -1.55 -5.39 9.20
N THR A 127 -0.41 -5.88 9.67
CA THR A 127 -0.15 -6.23 11.07
C THR A 127 -0.30 -5.03 12.01
N ASN A 128 0.30 -3.89 11.68
CA ASN A 128 0.20 -2.67 12.51
C ASN A 128 -1.27 -2.22 12.64
N VAL A 129 -1.99 -2.15 11.51
CA VAL A 129 -3.39 -1.74 11.46
C VAL A 129 -4.27 -2.71 12.26
N ALA A 130 -4.10 -4.02 12.10
CA ALA A 130 -4.85 -5.01 12.84
C ALA A 130 -4.58 -4.96 14.35
N LEU A 131 -3.31 -4.80 14.75
CA LEU A 131 -2.95 -4.61 16.16
C LEU A 131 -3.57 -3.35 16.75
N ALA A 132 -3.58 -2.23 16.00
CA ALA A 132 -4.21 -0.99 16.44
C ALA A 132 -5.73 -1.15 16.61
N LEU A 133 -6.41 -1.78 15.66
CA LEU A 133 -7.84 -2.10 15.76
C LEU A 133 -8.17 -2.99 16.97
N ARG A 134 -7.27 -3.92 17.33
CA ARG A 134 -7.44 -4.79 18.50
C ARG A 134 -7.12 -4.08 19.81
N ALA A 135 -6.12 -3.22 19.84
CA ALA A 135 -5.69 -2.48 21.02
C ALA A 135 -6.66 -1.33 21.36
N ASP A 136 -7.28 -0.71 20.36
CA ASP A 136 -8.25 0.38 20.50
C ASP A 136 -9.58 0.04 19.79
N PRO A 137 -10.55 -0.56 20.50
CA PRO A 137 -11.85 -0.91 19.92
C PRO A 137 -12.67 0.26 19.39
N GLY A 138 -12.33 1.51 19.76
CA GLY A 138 -12.99 2.71 19.25
C GLY A 138 -12.38 3.24 17.95
N LEU A 139 -11.21 2.73 17.54
CA LEU A 139 -10.42 3.24 16.42
C LEU A 139 -11.21 3.26 15.12
N ALA A 140 -11.89 2.16 14.78
CA ALA A 140 -12.68 2.07 13.56
C ALA A 140 -13.77 3.15 13.47
N GLY A 141 -14.40 3.49 14.61
CA GLY A 141 -15.43 4.53 14.65
C GLY A 141 -14.90 5.95 14.46
N ARG A 142 -13.59 6.16 14.63
CA ARG A 142 -12.92 7.46 14.46
C ARG A 142 -12.27 7.62 13.09
N LEU A 143 -12.12 6.56 12.30
CA LEU A 143 -11.53 6.64 10.96
C LEU A 143 -12.55 7.15 9.93
N ALA A 144 -12.07 7.92 8.95
CA ALA A 144 -12.83 8.13 7.72
C ALA A 144 -12.90 6.86 6.86
N GLY A 145 -11.85 6.03 6.94
CA GLY A 145 -11.79 4.71 6.33
C GLY A 145 -10.36 4.18 6.26
N ILE A 146 -10.25 2.95 5.77
CA ILE A 146 -8.97 2.27 5.49
C ILE A 146 -8.91 2.02 3.99
N SER A 147 -7.84 2.43 3.33
CA SER A 147 -7.54 2.04 1.95
C SER A 147 -6.27 1.19 1.99
N PHE A 148 -6.32 -0.06 1.55
CA PHE A 148 -5.15 -0.91 1.59
C PHE A 148 -4.80 -1.51 0.23
N MET A 149 -3.51 -1.62 -0.05
CA MET A 149 -3.01 -2.44 -1.16
C MET A 149 -2.94 -3.88 -0.67
N GLY A 150 -3.67 -4.77 -1.34
CA GLY A 150 -3.55 -6.19 -1.09
C GLY A 150 -4.73 -7.00 -1.60
N GLY A 151 -4.51 -8.30 -1.73
CA GLY A 151 -5.52 -9.24 -2.20
C GLY A 151 -5.84 -9.13 -3.69
N GLY A 152 -6.95 -9.74 -4.07
CA GLY A 152 -7.48 -9.77 -5.44
C GLY A 152 -8.53 -10.86 -5.60
N ALA A 153 -9.45 -10.69 -6.54
CA ALA A 153 -10.46 -11.69 -6.87
C ALA A 153 -9.91 -12.80 -7.80
N GLY A 154 -8.79 -12.52 -8.48
CA GLY A 154 -8.15 -13.41 -9.44
C GLY A 154 -6.89 -14.11 -8.91
N GLU A 155 -5.91 -14.24 -9.79
CA GLU A 155 -4.62 -14.90 -9.51
C GLU A 155 -3.76 -14.08 -8.55
N GLY A 156 -3.08 -14.78 -7.64
CA GLY A 156 -2.10 -14.19 -6.73
C GLY A 156 -0.78 -13.76 -7.40
N ASN A 157 0.17 -13.32 -6.58
CA ASN A 157 1.55 -12.99 -7.00
C ASN A 157 2.63 -13.71 -6.18
N VAL A 158 2.33 -14.11 -4.93
CA VAL A 158 3.23 -14.93 -4.09
C VAL A 158 2.86 -16.42 -4.12
N THR A 159 1.57 -16.72 -4.24
CA THR A 159 1.07 -18.07 -4.55
C THR A 159 0.05 -17.98 -5.68
N ALA A 160 -0.41 -19.13 -6.18
CA ALA A 160 -1.47 -19.14 -7.20
C ALA A 160 -2.76 -18.43 -6.75
N ALA A 161 -3.04 -18.43 -5.44
CA ALA A 161 -4.31 -17.95 -4.88
C ALA A 161 -4.19 -16.67 -4.03
N ALA A 162 -2.99 -16.24 -3.67
CA ALA A 162 -2.79 -15.17 -2.70
C ALA A 162 -1.83 -14.08 -3.19
N GLU A 163 -2.19 -12.86 -2.84
CA GLU A 163 -1.35 -11.68 -2.96
C GLU A 163 -0.45 -11.56 -1.72
N PHE A 164 0.76 -11.06 -1.89
CA PHE A 164 1.83 -10.99 -0.88
C PHE A 164 1.42 -10.36 0.46
N ASN A 165 0.90 -9.13 0.48
CA ASN A 165 0.58 -8.41 1.72
C ASN A 165 -0.47 -9.15 2.55
N VAL A 166 -1.51 -9.67 1.89
CA VAL A 166 -2.53 -10.48 2.57
C VAL A 166 -1.96 -11.84 2.99
N TRP A 167 -1.12 -12.47 2.17
CA TRP A 167 -0.52 -13.78 2.48
C TRP A 167 0.50 -13.72 3.62
N ALA A 168 1.23 -12.62 3.75
CA ALA A 168 2.22 -12.41 4.80
C ALA A 168 1.57 -12.38 6.20
N ASP A 169 0.39 -11.75 6.32
CA ASP A 169 -0.40 -11.76 7.55
C ASP A 169 -1.92 -11.80 7.29
N PRO A 170 -2.46 -12.97 6.92
CA PRO A 170 -3.86 -13.11 6.57
C PRO A 170 -4.78 -12.99 7.78
N GLU A 171 -4.29 -13.29 8.99
CA GLU A 171 -5.02 -13.01 10.22
C GLU A 171 -5.23 -11.50 10.42
N ALA A 172 -4.18 -10.70 10.19
CA ALA A 172 -4.30 -9.26 10.23
C ALA A 172 -5.25 -8.74 9.14
N ALA A 173 -5.13 -9.25 7.92
CA ALA A 173 -6.02 -8.89 6.82
C ALA A 173 -7.50 -9.24 7.11
N ALA A 174 -7.76 -10.40 7.73
CA ALA A 174 -9.10 -10.79 8.14
C ALA A 174 -9.70 -9.82 9.16
N ILE A 175 -8.88 -9.29 10.08
CA ILE A 175 -9.29 -8.27 11.05
C ILE A 175 -9.61 -6.96 10.35
N VAL A 176 -8.75 -6.51 9.42
CA VAL A 176 -8.94 -5.22 8.73
C VAL A 176 -10.15 -5.25 7.81
N VAL A 177 -10.37 -6.33 7.05
CA VAL A 177 -11.57 -6.47 6.19
C VAL A 177 -12.86 -6.45 7.03
N ASP A 178 -12.79 -6.86 8.29
CA ASP A 178 -13.93 -6.85 9.24
C ASP A 178 -13.90 -5.67 10.23
N ALA A 179 -13.11 -4.61 9.95
CA ALA A 179 -12.86 -3.52 10.88
C ALA A 179 -14.11 -2.73 11.31
N GLY A 180 -15.21 -2.81 10.55
CA GLY A 180 -16.47 -2.13 10.86
C GLY A 180 -16.53 -0.66 10.42
N CYS A 181 -15.45 -0.10 9.87
CA CYS A 181 -15.41 1.20 9.16
C CYS A 181 -15.39 0.98 7.63
N PRO A 182 -15.50 2.03 6.81
CA PRO A 182 -15.27 1.91 5.36
C PRO A 182 -13.88 1.35 5.07
N VAL A 183 -13.81 0.30 4.24
CA VAL A 183 -12.54 -0.35 3.85
C VAL A 183 -12.48 -0.46 2.33
N TRP A 184 -11.39 -0.05 1.71
CA TRP A 184 -11.17 -0.18 0.27
C TRP A 184 -10.00 -1.11 0.01
N MET A 185 -10.29 -2.28 -0.57
CA MET A 185 -9.28 -3.26 -0.97
C MET A 185 -8.81 -2.95 -2.39
N CYS A 186 -7.59 -2.44 -2.51
CA CYS A 186 -6.91 -2.16 -3.76
C CYS A 186 -6.03 -3.34 -4.16
N GLY A 187 -6.68 -4.39 -4.66
CA GLY A 187 -6.03 -5.65 -5.02
C GLY A 187 -5.48 -5.70 -6.45
N LEU A 188 -4.88 -6.85 -6.78
CA LEU A 188 -4.20 -7.13 -8.05
C LEU A 188 -5.08 -6.93 -9.29
N ASP A 189 -6.41 -7.07 -9.18
CA ASP A 189 -7.33 -6.81 -10.28
C ASP A 189 -7.24 -5.36 -10.79
N CYS A 190 -7.02 -4.41 -9.87
CA CYS A 190 -6.90 -2.99 -10.17
C CYS A 190 -5.43 -2.60 -10.40
N THR A 191 -4.54 -3.00 -9.49
CA THR A 191 -3.16 -2.49 -9.46
C THR A 191 -2.33 -2.91 -10.67
N ARG A 192 -2.59 -4.10 -11.24
CA ARG A 192 -1.94 -4.58 -12.47
C ARG A 192 -2.28 -3.75 -13.73
N GLN A 193 -3.16 -2.76 -13.64
CA GLN A 193 -3.48 -1.85 -14.74
C GLN A 193 -2.62 -0.58 -14.72
N PHE A 194 -1.93 -0.28 -13.61
CA PHE A 194 -1.06 0.88 -13.48
C PHE A 194 0.40 0.45 -13.55
N LEU A 195 1.01 0.61 -14.73
CA LEU A 195 2.30 0.01 -15.08
C LEU A 195 3.39 1.07 -15.26
N ALA A 196 4.61 0.76 -14.84
CA ALA A 196 5.82 1.54 -15.13
C ALA A 196 6.50 1.00 -16.38
N ASP A 197 5.95 1.36 -17.54
CA ASP A 197 6.51 1.01 -18.84
C ASP A 197 7.74 1.86 -19.20
N ARG A 198 8.50 1.42 -20.21
CA ARG A 198 9.68 2.13 -20.73
C ARG A 198 9.39 3.60 -21.08
N ALA A 199 8.21 3.88 -21.63
CA ALA A 199 7.85 5.23 -22.06
C ALA A 199 7.61 6.16 -20.86
N LEU A 200 7.02 5.66 -19.77
CA LEU A 200 6.90 6.38 -18.51
C LEU A 200 8.27 6.61 -17.89
N THR A 201 9.13 5.59 -17.86
CA THR A 201 10.48 5.75 -17.29
C THR A 201 11.29 6.81 -18.01
N ASP A 202 11.24 6.85 -19.35
CA ASP A 202 11.91 7.89 -20.15
C ASP A 202 11.33 9.28 -19.89
N GLU A 203 10.01 9.40 -19.79
CA GLU A 203 9.33 10.66 -19.47
C GLU A 203 9.71 11.18 -18.08
N VAL A 204 9.73 10.30 -17.08
CA VAL A 204 10.13 10.64 -15.71
C VAL A 204 11.60 11.04 -15.66
N ARG A 205 12.49 10.29 -16.32
CA ARG A 205 13.92 10.61 -16.37
C ARG A 205 14.18 11.98 -17.02
N ALA A 206 13.38 12.36 -18.02
CA ALA A 206 13.50 13.63 -18.73
C ALA A 206 13.13 14.87 -17.88
N LEU A 207 12.43 14.70 -16.75
CA LEU A 207 12.11 15.81 -15.83
C LEU A 207 13.35 16.40 -15.16
N GLY A 208 14.43 15.62 -15.03
CA GLY A 208 15.76 16.14 -14.71
C GLY A 208 15.94 16.68 -13.28
N ASN A 209 15.11 16.27 -12.32
CA ASN A 209 15.25 16.60 -10.90
C ASN A 209 15.59 15.36 -10.04
N PRO A 210 16.13 15.54 -8.81
CA PRO A 210 16.59 14.42 -7.98
C PRO A 210 15.52 13.35 -7.70
N VAL A 211 14.28 13.76 -7.46
CA VAL A 211 13.17 12.83 -7.16
C VAL A 211 12.76 12.04 -8.39
N SER A 212 12.71 12.70 -9.55
CA SER A 212 12.42 12.04 -10.83
C SER A 212 13.54 11.08 -11.25
N GLY A 213 14.81 11.44 -11.02
CA GLY A 213 15.95 10.55 -11.28
C GLY A 213 15.87 9.29 -10.42
N PHE A 214 15.63 9.47 -9.12
CA PHE A 214 15.45 8.36 -8.17
C PHE A 214 14.35 7.39 -8.60
N LEU A 215 13.14 7.86 -8.95
CA LEU A 215 12.08 6.96 -9.42
C LEU A 215 12.39 6.34 -10.79
N ALA A 216 13.06 7.06 -11.69
CA ALA A 216 13.47 6.48 -12.98
C ALA A 216 14.47 5.34 -12.81
N ASP A 217 15.39 5.44 -11.85
CA ASP A 217 16.35 4.38 -11.53
C ASP A 217 15.64 3.14 -10.96
N ILE A 218 14.65 3.33 -10.07
CA ILE A 218 13.74 2.26 -9.62
C ILE A 218 13.05 1.58 -10.79
N PHE A 219 12.42 2.35 -11.68
CA PHE A 219 11.68 1.77 -12.80
C PHE A 219 12.59 1.03 -13.79
N ASP A 220 13.80 1.52 -14.03
CA ASP A 220 14.79 0.85 -14.88
C ASP A 220 15.23 -0.49 -14.28
N HIS A 221 15.45 -0.53 -12.96
CA HIS A 221 15.78 -1.76 -12.25
C HIS A 221 14.64 -2.78 -12.33
N GLU A 222 13.41 -2.34 -12.05
CA GLU A 222 12.21 -3.20 -12.09
C GLU A 222 11.93 -3.72 -13.51
N LEU A 223 12.03 -2.89 -14.55
CA LEU A 223 11.90 -3.32 -15.95
C LEU A 223 12.92 -4.41 -16.31
N GLY A 224 14.17 -4.26 -15.84
CA GLY A 224 15.22 -5.26 -16.04
C GLY A 224 14.91 -6.60 -15.38
N ARG A 225 14.36 -6.60 -14.16
CA ARG A 225 13.96 -7.81 -13.45
C ARG A 225 12.70 -8.43 -14.02
N PHE A 226 11.64 -7.66 -14.27
CA PHE A 226 10.38 -8.16 -14.81
C PHE A 226 10.53 -8.76 -16.20
N GLY A 227 11.38 -8.18 -17.05
CA GLY A 227 11.73 -8.77 -18.35
C GLY A 227 12.38 -10.16 -18.26
N SER A 228 12.87 -10.57 -17.08
CA SER A 228 13.47 -11.89 -16.85
C SER A 228 12.50 -12.93 -16.29
N TYR A 229 11.33 -12.52 -15.79
CA TYR A 229 10.30 -13.44 -15.29
C TYR A 229 9.38 -13.93 -16.43
N ALA A 230 8.82 -15.13 -16.26
CA ALA A 230 7.78 -15.64 -17.14
C ALA A 230 6.40 -15.05 -16.77
N THR A 231 6.27 -13.73 -16.87
CA THR A 231 5.03 -12.99 -16.59
C THR A 231 4.22 -12.77 -17.87
N SER A 232 2.94 -12.46 -17.71
CA SER A 232 2.04 -12.11 -18.82
C SER A 232 2.26 -10.71 -19.39
N SER A 233 3.01 -9.86 -18.68
CA SER A 233 3.40 -8.50 -19.07
C SER A 233 4.88 -8.27 -18.75
N PRO A 234 5.66 -7.63 -19.64
CA PRO A 234 7.05 -7.25 -19.36
C PRO A 234 7.15 -6.02 -18.46
N ASP A 235 6.07 -5.25 -18.30
CA ASP A 235 6.08 -3.98 -17.57
C ASP A 235 5.68 -4.19 -16.09
N PRO A 236 6.45 -3.65 -15.12
CA PRO A 236 6.19 -3.80 -13.70
C PRO A 236 4.96 -2.97 -13.26
N PRO A 237 4.05 -3.54 -12.46
CA PRO A 237 2.95 -2.79 -11.85
C PRO A 237 3.41 -1.89 -10.69
N MET A 238 2.79 -0.72 -10.55
CA MET A 238 2.94 0.18 -9.40
C MET A 238 1.75 -0.03 -8.46
N HIS A 239 1.86 -0.92 -7.48
CA HIS A 239 0.69 -1.35 -6.72
C HIS A 239 0.26 -0.34 -5.66
N ASP A 240 1.18 0.06 -4.80
CA ASP A 240 0.91 0.89 -3.62
C ASP A 240 0.34 2.27 -3.92
N PRO A 241 0.75 2.97 -5.00
CA PRO A 241 0.14 4.23 -5.39
C PRO A 241 -1.38 4.15 -5.55
N VAL A 242 -1.92 2.99 -5.94
CA VAL A 242 -3.37 2.83 -6.17
C VAL A 242 -4.16 2.97 -4.86
N ALA A 243 -3.64 2.46 -3.74
CA ALA A 243 -4.30 2.59 -2.43
C ALA A 243 -4.39 4.06 -1.98
N LEU A 244 -3.32 4.84 -2.23
CA LEU A 244 -3.32 6.28 -1.99
C LEU A 244 -4.23 7.04 -2.97
N LEU A 245 -4.18 6.70 -4.26
CA LEU A 245 -5.00 7.34 -5.30
C LEU A 245 -6.49 7.07 -5.10
N ALA A 246 -6.87 5.93 -4.53
CA ALA A 246 -8.26 5.67 -4.15
C ALA A 246 -8.81 6.73 -3.19
N VAL A 247 -7.97 7.29 -2.31
CA VAL A 247 -8.33 8.33 -1.34
C VAL A 247 -8.17 9.74 -1.92
N THR A 248 -7.04 10.03 -2.55
CA THR A 248 -6.69 11.38 -3.03
C THR A 248 -7.35 11.74 -4.36
N HIS A 249 -7.56 10.73 -5.21
CA HIS A 249 -8.12 10.86 -6.56
C HIS A 249 -9.19 9.77 -6.81
N PRO A 250 -10.26 9.72 -5.99
CA PRO A 250 -11.23 8.62 -6.00
C PRO A 250 -11.94 8.44 -7.36
N HIS A 251 -11.98 9.49 -8.19
CA HIS A 251 -12.55 9.45 -9.53
C HIS A 251 -11.76 8.58 -10.52
N LEU A 252 -10.50 8.28 -10.21
CA LEU A 252 -9.66 7.39 -11.02
C LEU A 252 -9.99 5.92 -10.79
N ILE A 253 -10.61 5.56 -9.66
CA ILE A 253 -10.77 4.17 -9.22
C ILE A 253 -12.25 3.77 -9.29
N GLN A 254 -12.54 2.70 -10.05
CA GLN A 254 -13.84 2.06 -9.99
C GLN A 254 -13.87 1.01 -8.88
N ARG A 255 -14.86 1.12 -7.99
CA ARG A 255 -15.04 0.23 -6.84
C ARG A 255 -16.42 -0.39 -6.82
N GLU A 256 -16.52 -1.56 -6.21
CA GLU A 256 -17.76 -2.28 -6.01
C GLU A 256 -17.84 -2.79 -4.58
N ARG A 257 -18.96 -2.54 -3.89
CA ARG A 257 -19.21 -3.12 -2.56
C ARG A 257 -19.61 -4.58 -2.73
N VAL A 258 -18.80 -5.48 -2.16
CA VAL A 258 -18.98 -6.93 -2.23
C VAL A 258 -18.51 -7.59 -0.93
N PRO A 259 -19.10 -8.73 -0.51
CA PRO A 259 -18.54 -9.50 0.59
C PRO A 259 -17.13 -10.00 0.26
N ILE A 260 -16.19 -9.76 1.17
CA ILE A 260 -14.81 -10.25 1.06
C ILE A 260 -14.47 -11.06 2.31
N LEU A 261 -13.96 -12.28 2.11
CA LEU A 261 -13.38 -13.12 3.16
C LEU A 261 -11.88 -13.25 2.92
N VAL A 262 -11.11 -13.41 3.99
CA VAL A 262 -9.69 -13.80 3.91
C VAL A 262 -9.59 -15.22 4.43
N GLU A 263 -8.98 -16.11 3.63
CA GLU A 263 -8.68 -17.47 4.06
C GLU A 263 -7.46 -17.45 4.98
N THR A 264 -7.68 -17.69 6.27
CA THR A 264 -6.63 -17.75 7.30
C THR A 264 -6.19 -19.19 7.56
N GLY A 265 -6.93 -20.19 7.09
CA GLY A 265 -6.61 -21.60 7.20
C GLY A 265 -6.30 -22.24 5.84
N GLY A 266 -6.37 -23.58 5.80
CA GLY A 266 -6.22 -24.35 4.58
C GLY A 266 -4.78 -24.59 4.12
N VAL A 267 -4.61 -25.57 3.24
CA VAL A 267 -3.28 -26.01 2.74
C VAL A 267 -2.89 -25.29 1.45
N HIS A 268 -3.87 -24.89 0.64
CA HIS A 268 -3.63 -24.43 -0.74
C HIS A 268 -4.08 -22.99 -1.02
N ALA A 269 -4.82 -22.37 -0.11
CA ALA A 269 -5.46 -21.07 -0.34
C ALA A 269 -5.27 -20.08 0.82
N ARG A 270 -4.38 -20.38 1.78
CA ARG A 270 -4.04 -19.44 2.85
C ARG A 270 -3.60 -18.10 2.24
N GLY A 271 -4.17 -16.99 2.72
CA GLY A 271 -3.93 -15.65 2.18
C GLY A 271 -4.82 -15.27 1.00
N ALA A 272 -5.67 -16.16 0.50
CA ALA A 272 -6.59 -15.81 -0.58
C ALA A 272 -7.69 -14.87 -0.07
N THR A 273 -7.99 -13.83 -0.84
CA THR A 273 -9.19 -13.00 -0.66
C THR A 273 -10.33 -13.54 -1.52
N ILE A 274 -11.39 -14.02 -0.87
CA ILE A 274 -12.57 -14.57 -1.52
C ILE A 274 -13.57 -13.43 -1.72
N VAL A 275 -13.58 -12.89 -2.95
CA VAL A 275 -14.51 -11.82 -3.36
C VAL A 275 -15.79 -12.43 -3.90
N ASP A 276 -16.91 -12.31 -3.18
CA ASP A 276 -18.18 -12.90 -3.59
C ASP A 276 -18.87 -12.02 -4.65
N ARG A 277 -18.71 -12.41 -5.92
CA ARG A 277 -19.26 -11.71 -7.10
C ARG A 277 -20.58 -12.31 -7.59
N ARG A 278 -21.19 -13.23 -6.84
CA ARG A 278 -22.41 -13.91 -7.28
C ARG A 278 -23.60 -12.96 -7.19
N LEU A 279 -24.45 -12.94 -8.22
CA LEU A 279 -25.69 -12.14 -8.26
C LEU A 279 -26.84 -12.72 -7.41
N VAL A 280 -26.59 -13.77 -6.63
CA VAL A 280 -27.64 -14.51 -5.92
C VAL A 280 -27.78 -13.99 -4.51
N THR A 281 -28.64 -13.00 -4.31
CA THR A 281 -29.20 -12.68 -2.99
C THR A 281 -30.16 -13.81 -2.62
N ARG A 282 -29.67 -14.81 -1.87
CA ARG A 282 -30.58 -15.72 -1.17
C ARG A 282 -31.29 -14.91 -0.09
N GLU A 283 -32.62 -14.89 -0.09
CA GLU A 283 -33.38 -14.43 1.08
C GLU A 283 -32.86 -15.15 2.33
N GLY A 284 -32.31 -14.39 3.28
CA GLY A 284 -31.80 -14.91 4.55
C GLY A 284 -30.37 -15.44 4.55
N ALA A 285 -29.60 -15.31 3.47
CA ALA A 285 -28.15 -15.57 3.51
C ALA A 285 -27.39 -14.26 3.37
N ASP A 286 -26.74 -13.83 4.45
CA ASP A 286 -25.55 -13.02 4.26
C ASP A 286 -24.52 -13.29 5.36
N PRO A 287 -23.44 -14.02 5.05
CA PRO A 287 -22.34 -14.17 5.99
C PRO A 287 -21.66 -12.83 6.33
N LYS A 288 -21.87 -11.75 5.55
CA LYS A 288 -21.30 -10.39 5.77
C LYS A 288 -22.19 -9.24 5.21
N ALA A 289 -23.49 -9.22 5.50
CA ALA A 289 -24.43 -8.13 5.09
C ALA A 289 -24.08 -6.76 5.64
N THR A 290 -23.09 -6.69 6.52
CA THR A 290 -22.63 -5.50 7.21
C THR A 290 -21.24 -5.05 6.74
N SER A 291 -20.59 -5.77 5.81
CA SER A 291 -19.26 -5.38 5.34
C SER A 291 -19.33 -4.05 4.59
N GLN A 292 -18.61 -3.06 5.11
CA GLN A 292 -18.41 -1.77 4.45
C GLN A 292 -17.24 -1.82 3.45
N THR A 293 -16.78 -3.03 3.09
CA THR A 293 -15.63 -3.23 2.23
C THR A 293 -16.00 -3.04 0.76
N GLU A 294 -15.21 -2.26 0.05
CA GLU A 294 -15.29 -2.10 -1.40
C GLU A 294 -14.04 -2.68 -2.05
N TRP A 295 -14.23 -3.43 -3.13
CA TRP A 295 -13.17 -3.97 -3.97
C TRP A 295 -12.90 -3.01 -5.14
N ALA A 296 -11.66 -2.56 -5.30
CA ALA A 296 -11.23 -1.79 -6.46
C ALA A 296 -11.03 -2.71 -7.66
N ARG A 297 -11.70 -2.40 -8.78
CA ARG A 297 -11.71 -3.24 -9.99
C ARG A 297 -10.85 -2.70 -11.12
N SER A 298 -10.70 -1.38 -11.19
CA SER A 298 -9.96 -0.74 -12.27
C SER A 298 -9.52 0.66 -11.90
N ILE A 299 -8.48 1.11 -12.59
CA ILE A 299 -7.92 2.46 -12.50
C ILE A 299 -7.88 3.08 -13.90
N ASP A 300 -8.20 4.37 -14.03
CA ASP A 300 -7.87 5.16 -15.22
C ASP A 300 -6.35 5.41 -15.26
N ALA A 301 -5.61 4.41 -15.76
CA ALA A 301 -4.15 4.41 -15.76
C ALA A 301 -3.54 5.59 -16.55
N PRO A 302 -4.05 5.99 -17.74
CA PRO A 302 -3.57 7.20 -18.41
C PRO A 302 -3.72 8.47 -17.58
N ALA A 303 -4.82 8.63 -16.84
CA ALA A 303 -5.00 9.77 -15.95
C ALA A 303 -4.11 9.68 -14.70
N ALA A 304 -3.98 8.50 -14.09
CA ALA A 304 -3.07 8.28 -12.96
C ALA A 304 -1.59 8.56 -13.33
N ARG A 305 -1.17 8.17 -14.54
CA ARG A 305 0.16 8.48 -15.08
C ARG A 305 0.40 9.99 -15.16
N ARG A 306 -0.58 10.76 -15.65
CA ARG A 306 -0.48 12.23 -15.69
C ARG A 306 -0.32 12.81 -14.29
N VAL A 307 -1.10 12.33 -13.31
CA VAL A 307 -0.94 12.74 -11.91
C VAL A 307 0.49 12.49 -11.42
N LEU A 308 1.06 11.31 -11.68
CA LEU A 308 2.44 10.99 -11.30
C LEU A 308 3.47 11.92 -11.95
N VAL A 309 3.41 12.09 -13.28
CA VAL A 309 4.38 12.93 -14.01
C VAL A 309 4.27 14.40 -13.59
N GLU A 310 3.07 14.94 -13.46
CA GLU A 310 2.84 16.31 -12.98
C GLU A 310 3.35 16.50 -11.53
N THR A 311 3.18 15.48 -10.69
CA THR A 311 3.70 15.48 -9.32
C THR A 311 5.22 15.55 -9.31
N LEU A 312 5.87 14.72 -10.11
CA LEU A 312 7.34 14.67 -10.20
C LEU A 312 7.92 15.96 -10.78
N ALA A 313 7.23 16.58 -11.73
CA ALA A 313 7.62 17.89 -12.27
C ALA A 313 7.58 18.99 -11.19
N SER A 314 6.78 18.84 -10.13
CA SER A 314 6.67 19.82 -9.04
C SER A 314 7.84 19.81 -8.04
N PHE A 315 8.78 18.87 -8.16
CA PHE A 315 9.98 18.79 -7.31
C PHE A 315 11.21 19.52 -7.90
N GLY A 316 11.09 20.04 -9.13
CA GLY A 316 12.13 20.84 -9.80
C GLY A 316 12.05 22.34 -9.51
#